data_AF-A0A7S3AI61-F1
#
_entry.id   AF-A0A7S3AI61-F1
#
_cell.length_a   1.000
_cell.length_b   1.000
_cell.length_c   1.000
_cell.angle_alpha   90.00
_cell.angle_beta   90.00
_cell.angle_gamma   90.00
#
_symmetry.space_group_name_H-M   'P 1'
#
loop_
_entity.id
_entity.type
_entity.pdbx_description
1 polymer ?
#
loop_
_entity_poly.entity_id
_entity_poly.type
_entity_poly.pdbx_seq_one_letter_code
_entity_poly.pdbx_strand_id
1 'polypeptide(L)'
;GAVQPITPFVIAPEAPPAKRKRSGKARATQALKGMPPILLKTGCKLIGVSGPLPGPMRRGTLAAHLEQLVQEDEVLLRTRLDAVSRAQLVEACIDRGLGSATATDAQLRQHLADWLKVVHPKTTTEVYDPHRIRLAGMAAAAMVSTRRAPEVELPRLLFK
;
A
#
# COMPACT_ATOMS: atom_id res chain seq x y z
N GLY A 1 7.56 11.57 -19.52
CA GLY A 1 8.47 11.77 -18.39
C GLY A 1 8.66 10.44 -17.69
N ALA A 2 9.90 10.04 -17.41
CA ALA A 2 10.16 8.85 -16.62
C ALA A 2 9.68 9.11 -15.18
N VAL A 3 8.72 8.32 -14.70
CA VAL A 3 8.27 8.35 -13.31
C VAL A 3 9.41 7.78 -12.49
N GLN A 4 10.05 8.60 -11.64
CA GLN A 4 11.06 8.09 -10.72
C GLN A 4 10.42 7.05 -9.80
N PRO A 5 11.13 5.96 -9.46
CA PRO A 5 10.62 4.98 -8.51
C PRO A 5 10.37 5.69 -7.18
N ILE A 6 9.15 5.53 -6.65
CA ILE A 6 8.81 5.98 -5.30
C ILE A 6 9.82 5.32 -4.36
N THR A 7 10.64 6.13 -3.70
CA THR A 7 11.55 5.64 -2.67
C THR A 7 10.72 5.10 -1.51
N PRO A 8 10.99 3.87 -1.05
CA PRO A 8 10.30 3.29 0.10
C PRO A 8 10.31 4.21 1.31
N PHE A 9 9.22 4.23 2.07
CA PHE A 9 9.25 4.75 3.42
C PHE A 9 10.32 4.04 4.26
N VAL A 10 11.35 4.78 4.67
CA VAL A 10 12.39 4.27 5.57
C VAL A 10 12.41 5.12 6.85
N ILE A 11 11.88 4.57 7.94
CA ILE A 11 12.35 4.96 9.27
C ILE A 11 13.70 4.29 9.44
N ALA A 12 14.78 5.07 9.60
CA ALA A 12 16.11 4.53 9.84
C ALA A 12 16.04 3.55 11.03
N PRO A 13 16.27 2.24 10.82
CA PRO A 13 16.21 1.31 11.92
C PRO A 13 17.46 1.51 12.79
N GLU A 14 17.27 1.64 14.11
CA GLU A 14 18.34 1.25 15.04
C GLU A 14 18.64 -0.24 14.78
N ALA A 15 19.77 -0.49 14.13
CA ALA A 15 20.27 -1.78 13.66
C ALA A 15 19.54 -2.43 12.46
N PRO A 16 20.30 -2.92 11.45
CA PRO A 16 19.72 -3.61 10.30
C PRO A 16 19.05 -4.91 10.75
N PRO A 17 17.83 -5.22 10.27
CA PRO A 17 17.20 -6.50 10.57
C PRO A 17 18.06 -7.64 10.03
N ALA A 18 18.41 -8.58 10.91
CA ALA A 18 19.08 -9.82 10.56
C ALA A 18 18.43 -10.46 9.32
N LYS A 19 19.26 -10.94 8.39
CA LYS A 19 18.93 -11.49 7.05
C LYS A 19 17.68 -12.41 7.03
N ARG A 20 16.46 -11.86 7.06
CA ARG A 20 15.18 -12.59 6.90
C ARG A 20 14.62 -12.53 5.47
N LYS A 21 15.49 -12.29 4.47
CA LYS A 21 15.10 -11.81 3.12
C LYS A 21 14.41 -12.81 2.18
N ARG A 22 14.27 -14.11 2.52
CA ARG A 22 13.68 -15.11 1.59
C ARG A 22 12.30 -15.63 1.97
N SER A 23 11.95 -15.74 3.25
CA SER A 23 10.70 -16.36 3.68
C SER A 23 9.48 -15.45 3.45
N GLY A 24 9.60 -14.14 3.69
CA GLY A 24 8.51 -13.18 3.53
C GLY A 24 8.00 -13.07 2.09
N LYS A 25 8.91 -12.88 1.12
CA LYS A 25 8.54 -12.80 -0.31
C LYS A 25 7.89 -14.09 -0.83
N ALA A 26 8.32 -15.26 -0.36
CA ALA A 26 7.70 -16.53 -0.73
C ALA A 26 6.26 -16.61 -0.20
N ARG A 27 6.04 -16.19 1.05
CA ARG A 27 4.70 -16.10 1.66
C ARG A 27 3.80 -15.12 0.90
N ALA A 28 4.30 -13.92 0.58
CA ALA A 28 3.58 -12.93 -0.22
C ALA A 28 3.20 -13.47 -1.61
N THR A 29 4.12 -14.18 -2.26
CA THR A 29 3.86 -14.81 -3.57
C THR A 29 2.77 -15.88 -3.47
N GLN A 30 2.81 -16.68 -2.40
CA GLN A 30 1.80 -17.70 -2.10
C GLN A 30 0.44 -17.06 -1.81
N ALA A 31 0.39 -15.95 -1.09
CA ALA A 31 -0.83 -15.21 -0.82
C ALA A 31 -1.55 -14.75 -2.10
N LEU A 32 -0.79 -14.43 -3.15
CA LEU A 32 -1.28 -14.03 -4.47
C LEU A 32 -1.50 -15.20 -5.43
N LYS A 33 -1.23 -16.45 -5.02
CA LYS A 33 -1.47 -17.64 -5.84
C LYS A 33 -2.97 -17.80 -6.08
N GLY A 34 -3.35 -18.09 -7.32
CA GLY A 34 -4.75 -18.25 -7.73
C GLY A 34 -5.48 -16.94 -8.01
N MET A 35 -4.87 -15.77 -7.80
CA MET A 35 -5.50 -14.50 -8.18
C MET A 35 -5.69 -14.39 -9.69
N PRO A 36 -6.88 -13.94 -10.15
CA PRO A 36 -7.13 -13.62 -11.55
C PRO A 36 -6.12 -12.61 -12.12
N PRO A 37 -5.69 -12.76 -13.38
CA PRO A 37 -4.74 -11.83 -14.02
C PRO A 37 -5.18 -10.36 -14.00
N ILE A 38 -6.49 -10.10 -14.08
CA ILE A 38 -7.04 -8.76 -14.00
C ILE A 38 -6.80 -8.12 -12.64
N LEU A 39 -6.95 -8.88 -11.54
CA LEU A 39 -6.71 -8.37 -10.19
C LEU A 39 -5.21 -8.13 -9.94
N LEU A 40 -4.33 -9.00 -10.47
CA LEU A 40 -2.89 -8.76 -10.42
C LEU A 40 -2.50 -7.50 -11.20
N LYS A 41 -3.11 -7.27 -12.37
CA LYS A 41 -2.91 -6.04 -13.15
C LYS A 41 -3.35 -4.80 -12.37
N THR A 42 -4.54 -4.84 -11.78
CA THR A 42 -5.08 -3.73 -10.99
C THR A 42 -4.23 -3.48 -9.75
N GLY A 43 -3.82 -4.52 -9.02
CA GLY A 43 -2.90 -4.40 -7.89
C GLY A 43 -1.57 -3.75 -8.26
N CYS A 44 -0.96 -4.15 -9.38
CA CYS A 44 0.24 -3.48 -9.89
C CYS A 44 -0.01 -2.00 -10.21
N LYS A 45 -1.16 -1.66 -10.80
CA LYS A 45 -1.50 -0.25 -11.07
C LYS A 45 -1.65 0.57 -9.79
N LEU A 46 -2.19 0.00 -8.72
CA LEU A 46 -2.34 0.68 -7.43
C LEU A 46 -0.99 1.11 -6.84
N ILE A 47 0.07 0.33 -7.10
CA ILE A 47 1.43 0.64 -6.64
C ILE A 47 2.25 1.39 -7.70
N GLY A 48 1.60 2.01 -8.68
CA GLY A 48 2.26 2.78 -9.74
C GLY A 48 2.95 1.94 -10.83
N VAL A 49 2.86 0.61 -10.78
CA VAL A 49 3.49 -0.27 -11.76
C VAL A 49 2.57 -0.45 -12.96
N SER A 50 2.97 0.15 -14.08
CA SER A 50 2.25 0.10 -15.36
C SER A 50 3.10 -0.57 -16.45
N GLY A 51 2.45 -0.94 -17.56
CA GLY A 51 3.12 -1.54 -18.72
C GLY A 51 2.88 -3.06 -18.94
N PRO A 52 3.42 -3.60 -20.05
CA PRO A 52 3.25 -4.99 -20.44
C PRO A 52 4.17 -5.91 -19.63
N LEU A 53 3.77 -6.21 -18.39
CA LEU A 53 4.43 -7.22 -17.56
C LEU A 53 3.73 -8.58 -17.65
N PRO A 54 4.47 -9.70 -17.81
CA PRO A 54 3.90 -11.04 -17.74
C PRO A 54 3.40 -11.35 -16.32
N GLY A 55 2.43 -12.27 -16.23
CA GLY A 55 1.74 -12.61 -14.98
C GLY A 55 2.66 -12.92 -13.78
N PRO A 56 3.69 -13.78 -13.95
CA PRO A 56 4.63 -14.08 -12.86
C PRO A 56 5.40 -12.85 -12.37
N MET A 57 5.79 -11.93 -13.27
CA MET A 57 6.47 -10.69 -12.88
C MET A 57 5.53 -9.76 -12.11
N ARG A 58 4.28 -9.59 -12.56
CA ARG A 58 3.27 -8.82 -11.82
C ARG A 58 3.09 -9.35 -10.40
N ARG A 59 2.97 -10.67 -10.26
CA ARG A 59 2.86 -11.32 -8.96
C ARG A 59 4.11 -11.06 -8.11
N GLY A 60 5.30 -11.22 -8.68
CA GLY A 60 6.56 -11.00 -7.98
C GLY A 60 6.74 -9.55 -7.50
N THR A 61 6.36 -8.57 -8.33
CA THR A 61 6.40 -7.15 -7.99
C THR A 61 5.39 -6.80 -6.90
N LEU A 62 4.14 -7.24 -7.06
CA LEU A 62 3.10 -7.00 -6.06
C LEU A 62 3.43 -7.70 -4.72
N ALA A 63 3.95 -8.92 -4.76
CA ALA A 63 4.39 -9.65 -3.58
C ALA A 63 5.53 -8.92 -2.84
N ALA A 64 6.49 -8.34 -3.59
CA ALA A 64 7.57 -7.57 -3.00
C ALA A 64 7.05 -6.31 -2.29
N HIS A 65 6.12 -5.57 -2.93
CA HIS A 65 5.50 -4.39 -2.33
C HIS A 65 4.71 -4.74 -1.06
N LEU A 66 3.88 -5.78 -1.10
CA LEU A 66 3.08 -6.18 0.05
C LEU A 66 3.97 -6.64 1.21
N GLU A 67 5.06 -7.36 0.94
CA GLU A 67 6.03 -7.75 1.97
C GLU A 67 6.73 -6.53 2.59
N GLN A 68 7.07 -5.53 1.77
CA GLN A 68 7.64 -4.28 2.26
C GLN A 68 6.66 -3.55 3.19
N LEU A 69 5.38 -3.42 2.79
CA LEU A 69 4.35 -2.83 3.64
C LEU A 69 4.17 -3.57 4.97
N VAL A 70 4.25 -4.90 4.97
CA VAL A 70 4.21 -5.69 6.23
C VAL A 70 5.33 -5.27 7.16
N GLN A 71 6.55 -5.11 6.64
CA GLN A 71 7.70 -4.73 7.46
C GLN A 71 7.61 -3.28 7.94
N GLU A 72 7.20 -2.36 7.08
CA GLU A 72 7.01 -0.95 7.44
C GLU A 72 5.91 -0.76 8.49
N ASP A 73 4.77 -1.46 8.35
CA ASP A 73 3.67 -1.38 9.32
C ASP A 73 4.11 -1.89 10.69
N GLU A 74 4.92 -2.95 10.76
CA GLU A 74 5.51 -3.45 12.01
C GLU A 74 6.43 -2.43 12.68
N VAL A 75 7.18 -1.65 11.89
CA VAL A 75 7.99 -0.55 12.43
C VAL A 75 7.08 0.59 12.91
N LEU A 76 6.11 0.99 12.10
CA LEU A 76 5.14 2.05 12.43
C LEU A 76 4.32 1.73 13.70
N LEU A 77 4.04 0.46 13.98
CA LEU A 77 3.37 0.05 15.22
C LEU A 77 4.22 0.29 16.47
N ARG A 78 5.55 0.24 16.34
CA ARG A 78 6.51 0.43 17.44
C ARG A 78 6.92 1.89 17.58
N THR A 79 6.86 2.65 16.48
CA THR A 79 7.14 4.07 16.43
C THR A 79 5.91 4.88 16.83
N ARG A 80 6.09 5.95 17.61
CA ARG A 80 4.99 6.89 17.86
C ARG A 80 4.80 7.79 16.64
N LEU A 81 3.58 7.88 16.10
CA LEU A 81 3.29 8.62 14.85
C LEU A 81 3.53 10.14 14.96
N ASP A 82 3.56 10.69 16.17
CA ASP A 82 3.96 12.08 16.46
C ASP A 82 5.44 12.34 16.15
N ALA A 83 6.30 11.33 16.32
CA ALA A 83 7.72 11.40 16.02
C ALA A 83 8.06 11.24 14.51
N VAL A 84 7.08 10.86 13.69
CA VAL A 84 7.27 10.68 12.25
C VAL A 84 7.20 12.04 11.55
N SER A 85 8.22 12.37 10.75
CA SER A 85 8.26 13.62 10.01
C SER A 85 7.16 13.71 8.95
N ARG A 86 6.80 14.91 8.53
CA ARG A 86 5.77 15.13 7.50
C ARG A 86 6.07 14.41 6.19
N ALA A 87 7.32 14.47 5.71
CA ALA A 87 7.71 13.80 4.47
C ALA A 87 7.48 12.29 4.54
N GLN A 88 7.91 11.69 5.65
CA GLN A 88 7.69 10.29 5.98
C GLN A 88 6.19 9.94 6.08
N LEU A 89 5.37 10.78 6.72
CA LEU A 89 3.92 10.55 6.79
C LEU A 89 3.27 10.53 5.40
N VAL A 90 3.68 11.45 4.52
CA VAL A 90 3.19 11.51 3.14
C VAL A 90 3.59 10.26 2.37
N GLU A 91 4.86 9.86 2.42
CA GLU A 91 5.35 8.64 1.75
C GLU A 91 4.63 7.39 2.26
N ALA A 92 4.54 7.21 3.57
CA ALA A 92 3.83 6.06 4.16
C ALA A 92 2.37 5.99 3.73
N CYS A 93 1.68 7.14 3.63
CA CYS A 93 0.31 7.19 3.13
C CYS A 93 0.24 6.83 1.64
N ILE A 94 1.11 7.38 0.81
CA ILE A 94 1.15 7.12 -0.64
C ILE A 94 1.39 5.63 -0.93
N ASP A 95 2.35 5.00 -0.25
CA ASP A 95 2.68 3.59 -0.43
C ASP A 95 1.49 2.64 -0.13
N ARG A 96 0.56 3.11 0.70
CA ARG A 96 -0.67 2.41 1.10
C ARG A 96 -1.90 2.85 0.30
N GLY A 97 -1.75 3.83 -0.60
CA GLY A 97 -2.86 4.43 -1.36
C GLY A 97 -3.82 5.26 -0.51
N LEU A 98 -3.34 5.83 0.60
CA LEU A 98 -4.11 6.60 1.57
C LEU A 98 -3.96 8.10 1.35
N GLY A 99 -5.05 8.84 1.58
CA GLY A 99 -5.02 10.31 1.66
C GLY A 99 -4.59 11.01 0.36
N SER A 100 -4.02 12.20 0.53
CA SER A 100 -3.50 13.06 -0.54
C SER A 100 -2.26 13.78 -0.03
N ALA A 101 -1.34 14.16 -0.93
CA ALA A 101 -0.18 15.00 -0.60
C ALA A 101 -0.56 16.38 -0.04
N THR A 102 -1.80 16.82 -0.26
CA THR A 102 -2.36 18.07 0.28
C THR A 102 -2.98 17.92 1.67
N ALA A 103 -3.06 16.70 2.22
CA ALA A 103 -3.60 16.48 3.56
C ALA A 103 -2.70 17.11 4.63
N THR A 104 -3.33 17.57 5.70
CA THR A 104 -2.63 18.06 6.90
C THR A 104 -1.96 16.91 7.64
N ASP A 105 -0.92 17.20 8.43
CA ASP A 105 -0.20 16.18 9.19
C ASP A 105 -1.12 15.42 10.17
N ALA A 106 -2.12 16.10 10.75
CA ALA A 106 -3.12 15.46 11.61
C ALA A 106 -3.97 14.44 10.83
N GLN A 107 -4.38 14.77 9.60
CA GLN A 107 -5.12 13.86 8.73
C GLN A 107 -4.26 12.67 8.28
N LEU A 108 -3.00 12.90 7.91
CA LEU A 108 -2.07 11.83 7.52
C LEU A 108 -1.85 10.84 8.68
N ARG A 109 -1.62 11.33 9.89
CA ARG A 109 -1.51 10.49 11.10
C ARG A 109 -2.78 9.71 11.37
N GLN A 110 -3.95 10.35 11.23
CA GLN A 110 -5.23 9.67 11.38
C GLN A 110 -5.41 8.55 10.36
N HIS A 111 -5.10 8.80 9.08
CA HIS A 111 -5.17 7.79 8.03
C HIS A 111 -4.26 6.59 8.30
N LEU A 112 -3.02 6.81 8.73
CA LEU A 112 -2.11 5.73 9.10
C LEU A 112 -2.59 4.98 10.35
N ALA A 113 -3.09 5.69 11.36
CA ALA A 113 -3.63 5.06 12.56
C ALA A 113 -4.82 4.15 12.25
N ASP A 114 -5.72 4.60 11.37
CA ASP A 114 -6.88 3.81 10.95
C ASP A 114 -6.48 2.63 10.07
N TRP A 115 -5.51 2.81 9.17
CA TRP A 115 -4.90 1.72 8.42
C TRP A 115 -4.36 0.63 9.34
N LEU A 116 -3.51 0.99 10.32
CA LEU A 116 -2.89 0.03 11.23
C LEU A 116 -3.93 -0.74 12.05
N LYS A 117 -5.04 -0.11 12.46
CA LYS A 117 -6.16 -0.81 13.12
C LYS A 117 -6.78 -1.88 12.23
N VAL A 118 -6.88 -1.63 10.92
CA VAL A 118 -7.46 -2.56 9.94
C VAL A 118 -6.52 -3.72 9.65
N VAL A 119 -5.24 -3.44 9.38
CA VAL A 119 -4.28 -4.48 8.96
C VAL A 119 -3.62 -5.22 10.13
N HIS A 120 -3.75 -4.71 11.35
CA HIS A 120 -3.35 -5.35 12.61
C HIS A 120 -4.49 -5.35 13.64
N PRO A 121 -5.55 -6.15 13.42
CA PRO A 121 -6.65 -6.24 14.37
C PRO A 121 -6.16 -6.87 15.68
N LYS A 122 -6.40 -6.18 16.81
CA LYS A 122 -5.89 -6.56 18.13
C LYS A 122 -6.51 -7.84 18.71
N THR A 123 -7.66 -8.27 18.20
CA THR A 123 -8.56 -9.21 18.89
C THR A 123 -8.95 -10.45 18.09
N THR A 124 -8.42 -10.67 16.90
CA THR A 124 -8.95 -11.74 16.03
C THR A 124 -8.31 -13.09 16.28
N THR A 125 -9.18 -14.04 16.67
CA THR A 125 -9.02 -15.50 16.56
C THR A 125 -8.90 -15.97 15.10
N GLU A 126 -9.24 -15.12 14.12
CA GLU A 126 -9.12 -15.41 12.70
C GLU A 126 -7.75 -14.98 12.15
N VAL A 127 -6.97 -15.96 11.68
CA VAL A 127 -5.67 -15.75 11.08
C VAL A 127 -5.84 -15.30 9.62
N TYR A 128 -6.04 -14.00 9.42
CA TYR A 128 -6.00 -13.43 8.08
C TYR A 128 -4.57 -13.42 7.54
N ASP A 129 -4.39 -13.73 6.26
CA ASP A 129 -3.08 -13.59 5.62
C ASP A 129 -2.70 -12.09 5.54
N PRO A 130 -1.53 -11.69 6.08
CA PRO A 130 -1.16 -10.29 6.24
C PRO A 130 -0.96 -9.56 4.91
N HIS A 131 -0.64 -10.27 3.83
CA HIS A 131 -0.49 -9.68 2.50
C HIS A 131 -1.85 -9.45 1.85
N ARG A 132 -2.79 -10.39 2.04
CA ARG A 132 -4.16 -10.25 1.51
C ARG A 132 -4.94 -9.11 2.15
N ILE A 133 -4.84 -8.94 3.47
CA ILE A 133 -5.55 -7.86 4.17
C ILE A 133 -5.04 -6.48 3.73
N ARG A 134 -3.73 -6.32 3.49
CA ARG A 134 -3.15 -5.09 2.95
C ARG A 134 -3.60 -4.83 1.52
N LEU A 135 -3.58 -5.84 0.66
CA LEU A 135 -4.08 -5.70 -0.70
C LEU A 135 -5.56 -5.28 -0.73
N ALA A 136 -6.39 -5.87 0.14
CA ALA A 136 -7.79 -5.50 0.29
C ALA A 136 -7.94 -4.07 0.83
N GLY A 137 -7.16 -3.69 1.83
CA GLY A 137 -7.12 -2.33 2.39
C GLY A 137 -6.76 -1.29 1.33
N MET A 138 -5.72 -1.54 0.52
CA MET A 138 -5.32 -0.66 -0.59
C MET A 138 -6.45 -0.51 -1.61
N ALA A 139 -7.11 -1.61 -1.97
CA ALA A 139 -8.25 -1.58 -2.88
C ALA A 139 -9.41 -0.77 -2.30
N ALA A 140 -9.72 -0.91 -1.01
CA ALA A 140 -10.73 -0.13 -0.32
C ALA A 140 -10.39 1.36 -0.28
N ALA A 141 -9.14 1.71 0.05
CA ALA A 141 -8.65 3.08 0.04
C ALA A 141 -8.79 3.71 -1.35
N ALA A 142 -8.39 3.00 -2.40
CA ALA A 142 -8.54 3.45 -3.79
C ALA A 142 -10.01 3.73 -4.15
N MET A 143 -10.95 2.86 -3.74
CA MET A 143 -12.39 3.07 -3.95
C MET A 143 -12.96 4.28 -3.19
N VAL A 144 -12.46 4.55 -1.98
CA VAL A 144 -12.87 5.74 -1.21
C VAL A 144 -12.34 7.00 -1.87
N SER A 145 -11.10 6.99 -2.35
CA SER A 145 -10.48 8.12 -3.04
C SER A 145 -11.21 8.50 -4.34
N THR A 146 -11.68 7.53 -5.11
CA THR A 146 -12.46 7.82 -6.34
C THR A 146 -13.84 8.42 -6.05
N ARG A 147 -14.45 8.12 -4.89
CA ARG A 147 -15.74 8.71 -4.48
C ARG A 147 -15.62 10.12 -3.91
N ARG A 148 -14.45 10.46 -3.35
CA ARG A 148 -14.19 11.78 -2.75
C ARG A 148 -13.64 12.80 -3.74
N ALA A 149 -13.20 12.37 -4.91
CA ALA A 149 -12.88 13.30 -5.97
C ALA A 149 -14.16 14.11 -6.27
N PRO A 150 -14.13 15.45 -6.16
CA PRO A 150 -15.27 16.27 -6.59
C PRO A 150 -15.56 15.86 -8.03
N GLU A 151 -16.85 15.69 -8.35
CA GLU A 151 -17.33 15.31 -9.67
C GLU A 151 -16.48 16.00 -10.74
N VAL A 152 -15.55 15.26 -11.33
CA VAL A 152 -15.02 15.64 -12.64
C VAL A 152 -16.25 15.51 -13.50
N GLU A 153 -16.92 16.64 -13.75
CA GLU A 153 -17.99 16.75 -14.72
C GLU A 153 -17.52 15.94 -15.92
N LEU A 154 -18.10 14.75 -16.10
CA LEU A 154 -17.84 13.94 -17.27
C LEU A 154 -18.06 14.90 -18.43
N PRO A 155 -17.05 15.15 -19.29
CA PRO A 155 -17.25 16.04 -20.43
C PRO A 155 -18.47 15.49 -21.14
N ARG A 156 -19.58 16.23 -21.10
CA ARG A 156 -20.80 15.85 -21.79
C ARG A 156 -20.35 15.80 -23.25
N LEU A 157 -20.08 14.59 -23.73
CA LEU A 157 -19.81 14.35 -25.13
C LEU A 157 -21.04 14.88 -25.83
N LEU A 158 -20.88 16.07 -26.42
CA LEU A 158 -21.85 16.70 -27.28
C LEU A 158 -22.01 15.72 -28.44
N PHE A 159 -23.00 14.83 -28.33
CA PHE A 159 -23.61 14.23 -29.50
C PHE A 159 -24.18 15.41 -30.30
N LYS A 160 -23.45 15.79 -31.35
CA LYS A 160 -23.97 16.56 -32.47
C LYS A 160 -24.18 15.61 -33.63
#